data_AF-M6GGD2-F1
#
_entry.id   AF-M6GGD2-F1
#
_cell.length_a   1.000
_cell.length_b   1.000
_cell.length_c   1.000
_cell.angle_alpha   90.00
_cell.angle_beta   90.00
_cell.angle_gamma   90.00
#
_symmetry.space_group_name_H-M   'P 1'
#
loop_
_entity.id
_entity.type
_entity.pdbx_description
1 polymer ?
#
loop_
_entity_poly.entity_id
_entity_poly.type
_entity_poly.pdbx_seq_one_letter_code
_entity_poly.pdbx_strand_id
1 'polypeptide(L)'
;MNTSLRDIVSTYGPTVRSSRRLILISARTMLPQYEWSLSSESSTLSDMLSHIQSLIDSPPGSIWLVIMRRWRPDGTAGKHSVPILRTSQGLVVIPTATTNLTLDNFRQALTPTMDPQQVIRNLEARPDRDLARFSTIQLGSFYHNPFDSAVSNRNCTGEGEDRRGSGEFPTSASINQCVSGRCSLSQ
;
A
#
# COMPACT_ATOMS: atom_id res chain seq x y z
N MET A 1 -4.15 -6.28 18.35
CA MET A 1 -4.16 -6.01 16.89
C MET A 1 -2.77 -5.59 16.38
N ASN A 2 -1.71 -6.39 16.59
CA ASN A 2 -0.33 -5.97 16.20
C ASN A 2 0.51 -7.12 15.60
N THR A 3 -0.14 -8.08 14.94
CA THR A 3 0.53 -9.29 14.41
C THR A 3 0.44 -9.42 12.89
N SER A 4 -0.63 -8.92 12.25
CA SER A 4 -0.90 -9.14 10.81
C SER A 4 0.31 -8.88 9.88
N LEU A 5 1.01 -7.75 9.99
CA LEU A 5 2.19 -7.49 9.16
C LEU A 5 3.37 -8.41 9.47
N ARG A 6 3.60 -8.72 10.75
CA ARG A 6 4.66 -9.63 11.17
C ARG A 6 4.39 -11.05 10.70
N ASP A 7 3.13 -11.46 10.77
CA ASP A 7 2.64 -12.75 10.30
C ASP A 7 2.84 -12.86 8.79
N ILE A 8 2.49 -11.83 8.00
CA ILE A 8 2.75 -11.81 6.55
C ILE A 8 4.24 -12.00 6.24
N VAL A 9 5.13 -11.27 6.92
CA VAL A 9 6.58 -11.40 6.70
C VAL A 9 7.06 -12.79 7.13
N SER A 10 6.54 -13.35 8.22
CA SER A 10 6.90 -14.69 8.68
C SER A 10 6.42 -15.79 7.73
N THR A 11 5.18 -15.69 7.24
CA THR A 11 4.56 -16.68 6.37
C THR A 11 5.12 -16.62 4.94
N TYR A 12 5.23 -15.42 4.37
CA TYR A 12 5.59 -15.24 2.96
C TYR A 12 7.05 -14.86 2.74
N GLY A 13 7.73 -14.30 3.74
CA GLY A 13 9.15 -13.90 3.63
C GLY A 13 10.09 -15.02 3.17
N PRO A 14 9.98 -16.27 3.68
CA PRO A 14 10.82 -17.37 3.24
C PRO A 14 10.64 -17.77 1.77
N THR A 15 9.45 -17.56 1.21
CA THR A 15 9.09 -18.01 -0.16
C THR A 15 9.17 -16.88 -1.18
N VAL A 16 8.94 -15.63 -0.76
CA VAL A 16 8.92 -14.45 -1.63
C VAL A 16 10.29 -13.78 -1.67
N ARG A 17 11.07 -14.09 -2.71
CA ARG A 17 12.43 -13.54 -2.91
C ARG A 17 12.49 -12.05 -3.25
N SER A 18 11.36 -11.41 -3.58
CA SER A 18 11.29 -10.01 -3.99
C SER A 18 10.61 -9.15 -2.94
N SER A 19 11.34 -8.14 -2.42
CA SER A 19 10.76 -7.15 -1.50
C SER A 19 9.55 -6.44 -2.10
N ARG A 20 9.51 -6.23 -3.43
CA ARG A 20 8.37 -5.61 -4.11
C ARG A 20 7.11 -6.48 -4.04
N ARG A 21 7.25 -7.79 -4.24
CA ARG A 21 6.13 -8.74 -4.10
C ARG A 21 5.67 -8.85 -2.65
N LEU A 22 6.60 -8.84 -1.69
CA LEU A 22 6.24 -8.89 -0.28
C LEU A 22 5.44 -7.65 0.14
N ILE A 23 5.84 -6.46 -0.31
CA ILE A 23 5.09 -5.21 -0.06
C ILE A 23 3.71 -5.27 -0.72
N LEU A 24 3.58 -5.80 -1.94
CA LEU A 24 2.29 -5.98 -2.60
C LEU A 24 1.35 -6.90 -1.82
N ILE A 25 1.87 -8.02 -1.30
CA ILE A 25 1.10 -8.93 -0.44
C ILE A 25 0.66 -8.19 0.82
N SER A 26 1.57 -7.47 1.48
CA SER A 26 1.24 -6.67 2.67
C SER A 26 0.14 -5.65 2.39
N ALA A 27 0.23 -4.91 1.28
CA ALA A 27 -0.77 -3.92 0.89
C ALA A 27 -2.15 -4.55 0.68
N ARG A 28 -2.21 -5.69 -0.04
CA ARG A 28 -3.45 -6.45 -0.26
C ARG A 28 -4.03 -7.02 1.02
N THR A 29 -3.22 -7.46 1.98
CA THR A 29 -3.75 -7.97 3.25
C THR A 29 -4.27 -6.85 4.14
N MET A 30 -3.66 -5.66 4.11
CA MET A 30 -4.08 -4.52 4.93
C MET A 30 -5.35 -3.84 4.40
N LEU A 31 -5.48 -3.72 3.08
CA LEU A 31 -6.60 -3.10 2.39
C LEU A 31 -7.10 -4.04 1.28
N PRO A 32 -7.70 -5.19 1.65
CA PRO A 32 -8.12 -6.23 0.72
C PRO A 32 -9.30 -5.81 -0.16
N GLN A 33 -10.04 -4.79 0.24
CA GLN A 33 -11.16 -4.22 -0.50
C GLN A 33 -10.75 -3.32 -1.66
N TYR A 34 -9.44 -3.15 -1.90
CA TYR A 34 -8.92 -2.37 -3.02
C TYR A 34 -8.07 -3.21 -3.94
N GLU A 35 -8.12 -2.88 -5.23
CA GLU A 35 -7.18 -3.42 -6.20
C GLU A 35 -5.80 -2.82 -5.97
N TRP A 36 -4.76 -3.64 -6.10
CA TRP A 36 -3.38 -3.20 -6.01
C TRP A 36 -2.60 -3.67 -7.22
N SER A 37 -2.08 -2.73 -8.01
CA SER A 37 -1.29 -2.97 -9.21
C SER A 37 0.17 -2.54 -8.98
N LEU A 38 1.11 -3.45 -9.27
CA LEU A 38 2.54 -3.18 -9.18
C LEU A 38 3.06 -2.81 -10.57
N SER A 39 3.74 -1.67 -10.68
CA SER A 39 4.38 -1.24 -11.92
C SER A 39 5.64 -2.05 -12.23
N SER A 40 6.19 -1.88 -13.44
CA SER A 40 7.60 -2.21 -13.72
C SER A 40 8.54 -1.39 -12.83
N GLU A 41 9.81 -1.82 -12.75
CA GLU A 41 10.85 -1.07 -12.04
C GLU A 41 11.70 -0.29 -13.02
N SER A 42 11.82 1.00 -12.76
CA SER A 42 12.71 1.93 -13.45
C SER A 42 14.08 1.91 -12.81
N SER A 43 15.13 1.80 -13.63
CA SER A 43 16.53 1.78 -13.17
C SER A 43 17.43 2.83 -13.83
N THR A 44 16.91 3.57 -14.81
CA THR A 44 17.61 4.73 -15.40
C THR A 44 16.88 6.01 -15.03
N LEU A 45 17.57 7.15 -15.03
CA LEU A 45 16.96 8.45 -14.76
C LEU A 45 15.82 8.75 -15.75
N SER A 46 16.00 8.43 -17.03
CA SER A 46 14.96 8.63 -18.05
C SER A 46 13.70 7.82 -17.77
N ASP A 47 13.85 6.55 -17.37
CA ASP A 47 12.71 5.69 -17.02
C ASP A 47 12.01 6.18 -15.75
N MET A 48 12.77 6.69 -14.78
CA MET A 48 12.22 7.25 -13.54
C MET A 48 11.43 8.53 -13.81
N LEU A 49 11.98 9.45 -14.61
CA LEU A 49 11.30 10.69 -14.99
C LEU A 49 10.04 10.39 -15.79
N SER A 50 10.09 9.47 -16.76
CA SER A 50 8.93 9.08 -17.57
C SER A 50 7.84 8.45 -16.72
N HIS A 51 8.21 7.62 -15.74
CA HIS A 51 7.25 7.03 -14.82
C HIS A 51 6.66 8.09 -13.89
N ILE A 52 7.46 9.00 -13.33
CA ILE A 52 6.94 10.10 -12.51
C ILE A 52 5.97 10.97 -13.31
N GLN A 53 6.27 11.23 -14.59
CA GLN A 53 5.36 11.95 -15.46
C GLN A 53 4.01 11.25 -15.59
N SER A 54 3.97 9.93 -15.72
CA SER A 54 2.69 9.20 -15.77
C SER A 54 1.88 9.29 -14.46
N LEU A 55 2.56 9.41 -13.31
CA LEU A 55 1.89 9.68 -12.03
C LEU A 55 1.33 11.11 -11.97
N ILE A 56 2.03 12.09 -12.54
CA ILE A 56 1.56 13.49 -12.67
C ILE A 56 0.34 13.57 -13.59
N ASP A 57 0.34 12.80 -14.67
CA ASP A 57 -0.75 12.77 -15.66
C ASP A 57 -1.97 11.98 -15.17
N SER A 58 -1.85 11.26 -14.06
CA SER A 58 -2.96 10.54 -13.43
C SER A 58 -3.97 11.49 -12.76
N PRO A 59 -5.23 11.06 -12.57
CA PRO A 59 -6.25 11.90 -11.93
C PRO A 59 -5.89 12.31 -10.49
N PRO A 60 -6.24 13.54 -10.06
CA PRO A 60 -6.24 13.93 -8.64
C PRO A 60 -7.00 12.91 -7.77
N GLY A 61 -6.45 12.61 -6.60
CA GLY A 61 -6.94 11.57 -5.69
C GLY A 61 -6.25 10.21 -5.86
N SER A 62 -5.44 10.03 -6.91
CA SER A 62 -4.66 8.80 -7.09
C SER A 62 -3.57 8.66 -6.03
N ILE A 63 -3.39 7.44 -5.51
CA ILE A 63 -2.44 7.13 -4.42
C ILE A 63 -1.56 5.95 -4.82
N TRP A 64 -0.27 6.06 -4.50
CA TRP A 64 0.70 4.98 -4.68
C TRP A 64 1.58 4.81 -3.46
N LEU A 65 2.03 3.57 -3.25
CA LEU A 65 3.22 3.29 -2.45
C LEU A 65 4.42 3.19 -3.39
N VAL A 66 5.37 4.09 -3.22
CA VAL A 66 6.67 4.00 -3.88
C VAL A 66 7.52 2.97 -3.16
N ILE A 67 8.16 2.10 -3.94
CA ILE A 67 9.18 1.16 -3.49
C ILE A 67 10.46 1.53 -4.22
N MET A 68 11.47 1.90 -3.46
CA MET A 68 12.70 2.43 -4.01
C MET A 68 13.95 1.82 -3.41
N ARG A 69 15.05 1.94 -4.16
CA ARG A 69 16.40 1.87 -3.63
C ARG A 69 17.08 3.22 -3.80
N ARG A 70 17.87 3.62 -2.81
CA ARG A 70 18.73 4.80 -2.87
C ARG A 70 20.18 4.39 -2.70
N TRP A 71 21.06 4.95 -3.51
CA TRP A 71 22.49 4.89 -3.24
C TRP A 71 22.81 5.77 -2.04
N ARG A 72 23.74 5.29 -1.20
CA ARG A 72 24.34 6.04 -0.11
C ARG A 72 25.74 6.49 -0.53
N PRO A 73 26.34 7.48 0.17
CA PRO A 73 27.69 7.95 -0.14
C PRO A 73 28.77 6.86 -0.05
N ASP A 74 28.53 5.83 0.77
CA ASP A 74 29.42 4.67 0.93
C ASP A 74 29.31 3.63 -0.20
N GLY A 75 28.52 3.91 -1.24
CA GLY A 75 28.28 3.01 -2.37
C GLY A 75 27.27 1.89 -2.09
N THR A 76 26.71 1.80 -0.87
CA THR A 76 25.68 0.80 -0.55
C THR A 76 24.30 1.26 -1.00
N ALA A 77 23.41 0.31 -1.29
CA ALA A 77 22.01 0.60 -1.60
C ALA A 77 21.10 0.41 -0.38
N GLY A 78 20.36 1.44 0.01
CA GLY A 78 19.28 1.36 1.00
C GLY A 78 17.94 1.11 0.34
N LYS A 79 17.09 0.25 0.92
CA LYS A 79 15.69 0.10 0.51
C LYS A 79 14.80 1.04 1.33
N HIS A 80 13.79 1.62 0.69
CA HIS A 80 12.83 2.46 1.39
C HIS A 80 11.47 2.48 0.68
N SER A 81 10.44 2.95 1.38
CA SER A 81 9.10 3.08 0.82
C SER A 81 8.37 4.28 1.41
N VAL A 82 7.68 5.02 0.55
CA VAL A 82 6.90 6.20 0.93
C VAL A 82 5.59 6.24 0.14
N PRO A 83 4.51 6.82 0.68
CA PRO A 83 3.33 7.14 -0.11
C PRO A 83 3.58 8.34 -1.04
N ILE A 84 2.97 8.30 -2.20
CA ILE A 84 2.76 9.46 -3.07
C ILE A 84 1.26 9.67 -3.28
N LEU A 85 0.82 10.93 -3.19
CA LEU A 85 -0.54 11.37 -3.49
C LEU A 85 -0.52 12.33 -4.68
N ARG A 86 -1.39 12.09 -5.67
CA ARG A 86 -1.71 13.10 -6.69
C ARG A 86 -2.80 14.03 -6.17
N THR A 87 -2.48 15.30 -5.96
CA THR A 87 -3.44 16.36 -5.64
C THR A 87 -3.89 17.05 -6.92
N SER A 88 -4.68 18.13 -6.86
CA SER A 88 -4.91 18.99 -8.04
C SER A 88 -3.69 19.83 -8.43
N GLN A 89 -2.79 20.11 -7.48
CA GLN A 89 -1.64 21.00 -7.63
C GLN A 89 -0.33 20.28 -8.00
N GLY A 90 -0.28 18.95 -7.85
CA GLY A 90 0.88 18.14 -8.23
C GLY A 90 0.96 16.84 -7.46
N LEU A 91 2.14 16.21 -7.49
CA LEU A 91 2.47 15.08 -6.65
C LEU A 91 3.01 15.55 -5.31
N VAL A 92 2.58 14.86 -4.25
CA VAL A 92 3.09 15.01 -2.88
C VAL A 92 3.78 13.71 -2.48
N VAL A 93 5.08 13.79 -2.17
CA VAL A 93 5.83 12.67 -1.58
C VAL A 93 5.75 12.80 -0.07
N ILE A 94 5.19 11.80 0.61
CA ILE A 94 4.98 11.86 2.07
C ILE A 94 6.17 11.18 2.76
N PRO A 95 7.03 11.91 3.50
CA PRO A 95 8.18 11.29 4.16
C PRO A 95 7.75 10.28 5.23
N THR A 96 8.43 9.13 5.31
CA THR A 96 8.22 8.11 6.35
C THR A 96 9.53 7.76 7.03
N ALA A 97 9.45 7.17 8.24
CA ALA A 97 10.60 6.72 9.01
C ALA A 97 11.72 7.78 9.16
N THR A 98 11.33 9.04 9.34
CA THR A 98 12.24 10.17 9.51
C THR A 98 12.55 10.39 10.98
N THR A 99 13.81 10.25 11.38
CA THR A 99 14.21 10.38 12.81
C THR A 99 14.44 11.82 13.26
N ASN A 100 14.81 12.73 12.35
CA ASN A 100 15.24 14.10 12.68
C ASN A 100 14.43 15.18 11.93
N LEU A 101 13.22 14.86 11.47
CA LEU A 101 12.38 15.80 10.72
C LEU A 101 11.47 16.56 11.68
N THR A 102 11.58 17.89 11.74
CA THR A 102 10.68 18.74 12.51
C THR A 102 9.29 18.79 11.86
N LEU A 103 8.26 19.17 12.63
CA LEU A 103 6.90 19.33 12.10
C LEU A 103 6.83 20.35 10.95
N ASP A 104 7.54 21.46 11.06
CA ASP A 104 7.53 22.50 10.03
C ASP A 104 8.23 22.03 8.76
N ASN A 105 9.37 21.33 8.88
CA ASN A 105 10.04 20.72 7.74
C ASN A 105 9.18 19.60 7.12
N PHE A 106 8.43 18.85 7.93
CA PHE A 106 7.46 17.88 7.42
C PHE A 106 6.37 18.55 6.60
N ARG A 107 5.76 19.64 7.10
CA ARG A 107 4.76 20.42 6.35
C ARG A 107 5.33 20.95 5.03
N GLN A 108 6.55 21.48 5.05
CA GLN A 108 7.23 21.94 3.84
C GLN A 108 7.48 20.81 2.85
N ALA A 109 7.88 19.62 3.32
CA ALA A 109 8.08 18.45 2.47
C ALA A 109 6.78 17.95 1.79
N LEU A 110 5.60 18.32 2.33
CA LEU A 110 4.31 18.00 1.72
C LEU A 110 3.88 18.98 0.61
N THR A 111 4.77 19.88 0.18
CA THR A 111 4.48 20.81 -0.92
C THR A 111 4.29 20.05 -2.23
N PRO A 112 3.13 20.20 -2.91
CA PRO A 112 2.90 19.56 -4.20
C PRO A 112 3.84 20.10 -5.28
N THR A 113 4.24 19.25 -6.24
CA THR A 113 5.03 19.67 -7.39
C THR A 113 4.59 18.98 -8.68
N MET A 114 4.70 19.71 -9.79
CA MET A 114 4.53 19.21 -11.16
C MET A 114 5.87 18.98 -11.86
N ASP A 115 7.00 19.31 -11.23
CA ASP A 115 8.33 19.07 -11.78
C ASP A 115 8.78 17.63 -11.45
N PRO A 116 8.94 16.74 -12.45
CA PRO A 116 9.40 15.37 -12.22
C PRO A 116 10.76 15.30 -11.53
N GLN A 117 11.68 16.24 -11.80
CA GLN A 117 12.99 16.27 -11.14
C GLN A 117 12.85 16.62 -9.65
N GLN A 118 11.95 17.53 -9.31
CA GLN A 118 11.65 17.84 -7.91
C GLN A 118 11.04 16.64 -7.19
N VAL A 119 10.22 15.83 -7.87
CA VAL A 119 9.70 14.57 -7.29
C VAL A 119 10.85 13.60 -6.99
N ILE A 120 11.83 13.46 -7.89
CA ILE A 120 13.03 12.65 -7.63
C ILE A 120 13.78 13.18 -6.41
N ARG A 121 14.04 14.49 -6.32
CA ARG A 121 14.71 15.10 -5.16
C ARG A 121 13.94 14.86 -3.85
N ASN A 122 12.62 14.96 -3.90
CA ASN A 122 11.76 14.65 -2.74
C ASN A 122 11.84 13.15 -2.38
N LEU A 123 11.90 12.27 -3.37
CA LEU A 123 12.10 10.83 -3.21
C LEU A 123 13.51 10.46 -2.74
N GLU A 124 14.52 11.28 -2.94
CA GLU A 124 15.86 11.10 -2.38
C GLU A 124 15.91 11.57 -0.92
N ALA A 125 15.11 12.60 -0.61
CA ALA A 125 14.89 13.24 0.68
C ALA A 125 16.13 13.90 1.32
N ARG A 126 17.32 13.64 0.79
CA ARG A 126 18.60 14.21 1.22
C ARG A 126 19.52 14.36 0.02
N PRO A 127 20.43 15.36 0.02
CA PRO A 127 21.33 15.63 -1.10
C PRO A 127 22.45 14.60 -1.27
N ASP A 128 22.68 13.74 -0.28
CA ASP A 128 23.74 12.72 -0.27
C ASP A 128 23.24 11.34 -0.75
N ARG A 129 22.07 11.29 -1.39
CA ARG A 129 21.42 10.06 -1.83
C ARG A 129 20.87 10.22 -3.22
N ASP A 130 21.10 9.20 -4.05
CA ASP A 130 20.56 9.16 -5.40
C ASP A 130 19.54 8.04 -5.54
N LEU A 131 18.46 8.30 -6.27
CA LEU A 131 17.45 7.30 -6.57
C LEU A 131 18.03 6.25 -7.55
N ALA A 132 18.20 5.02 -7.06
CA ALA A 132 18.84 3.94 -7.82
C ALA A 132 17.82 3.09 -8.58
N ARG A 133 16.68 2.81 -7.94
CA ARG A 133 15.59 1.99 -8.48
C ARG A 133 14.28 2.50 -7.95
N PHE A 134 13.24 2.43 -8.77
CA PHE A 134 11.94 2.99 -8.48
C PHE A 134 10.83 2.13 -9.07
N SER A 135 9.78 1.89 -8.28
CA SER A 135 8.53 1.29 -8.74
C SER A 135 7.39 1.76 -7.84
N THR A 136 6.17 1.66 -8.31
CA THR A 136 4.97 2.04 -7.58
C THR A 136 4.01 0.88 -7.45
N ILE A 137 3.33 0.81 -6.31
CA ILE A 137 2.10 0.03 -6.16
C ILE A 137 0.94 1.02 -6.07
N GLN A 138 0.05 0.99 -7.04
CA GLN A 138 -1.13 1.85 -7.08
C GLN A 138 -2.26 1.26 -6.24
N LEU A 139 -2.90 2.10 -5.44
CA LEU A 139 -4.21 1.83 -4.88
C LEU A 139 -5.25 2.12 -5.97
N GLY A 140 -5.88 1.06 -6.46
CA GLY A 140 -6.87 1.11 -7.54
C GLY A 140 -8.30 1.29 -7.03
N SER A 141 -9.23 0.78 -7.83
CA SER A 141 -10.65 0.82 -7.51
C SER A 141 -11.00 -0.13 -6.35
N PHE A 142 -12.22 0.02 -5.83
CA PHE A 142 -12.74 -0.91 -4.83
C PHE A 142 -12.91 -2.28 -5.49
N TYR A 143 -12.13 -3.26 -5.01
CA TYR A 143 -12.23 -4.64 -5.44
C TYR A 143 -13.38 -5.30 -4.67
N HIS A 144 -14.41 -5.75 -5.39
CA HIS A 144 -15.37 -6.67 -4.80
C HIS A 144 -14.67 -8.02 -4.65
N ASN A 145 -14.29 -8.34 -3.41
CA ASN A 145 -13.76 -9.65 -3.11
C ASN A 145 -14.89 -10.69 -3.34
N PRO A 146 -14.74 -11.63 -4.28
CA PRO A 146 -15.79 -12.62 -4.55
C PRO A 146 -16.06 -13.52 -3.34
N PHE A 147 -15.13 -13.59 -2.37
CA PHE A 147 -15.40 -14.24 -1.09
C PHE A 147 -16.40 -13.48 -0.22
N ASP A 148 -16.55 -12.16 -0.39
CA ASP A 148 -17.54 -11.37 0.37
C ASP A 148 -18.97 -11.78 -0.01
N SER A 149 -19.20 -12.21 -1.27
CA SER A 149 -20.44 -12.86 -1.68
C SER A 149 -20.55 -14.33 -1.25
N ALA A 150 -19.43 -14.99 -0.98
CA ALA A 150 -19.37 -16.41 -0.64
C ALA A 150 -19.36 -16.70 0.86
N VAL A 151 -19.24 -15.68 1.71
CA VAL A 151 -19.09 -15.80 3.16
C VAL A 151 -20.11 -14.89 3.85
N SER A 152 -21.19 -15.48 4.33
CA SER A 152 -22.18 -14.86 5.20
C SER A 152 -21.96 -15.33 6.64
N ASN A 153 -21.75 -14.38 7.54
CA ASN A 153 -21.71 -14.63 8.98
C ASN A 153 -23.07 -14.27 9.58
N ARG A 154 -23.78 -15.28 10.11
CA ARG A 154 -25.06 -15.09 10.80
C ARG A 154 -24.90 -14.14 11.99
N ASN A 155 -25.74 -13.10 12.07
CA ASN A 155 -25.82 -12.18 13.22
C ASN A 155 -24.56 -11.35 13.54
N CYS A 156 -23.60 -11.22 12.62
CA CYS A 156 -22.31 -10.56 12.89
C CYS A 156 -22.24 -9.07 12.55
N THR A 157 -23.32 -8.41 12.12
CA THR A 157 -23.27 -6.95 11.87
C THR A 157 -23.05 -6.16 13.15
N GLY A 158 -23.38 -6.74 14.32
CA GLY A 158 -23.25 -6.04 15.60
C GLY A 158 -24.16 -4.81 15.72
N GLU A 159 -25.14 -4.65 14.83
CA GLU A 159 -26.14 -3.57 14.83
C GLU A 159 -27.51 -4.12 15.28
N GLY A 160 -28.26 -3.38 16.10
CA GLY A 160 -29.56 -3.80 16.69
C GLY A 160 -29.54 -3.94 18.22
N GLU A 161 -30.70 -4.14 18.87
CA GLU A 161 -30.79 -4.19 20.35
C GLU A 161 -30.21 -5.48 20.97
N ASP A 162 -30.11 -6.58 20.21
CA ASP A 162 -29.54 -7.87 20.64
C ASP A 162 -28.16 -8.15 20.01
N ARG A 163 -27.20 -7.26 20.31
CA ARG A 163 -25.81 -7.26 19.80
C ARG A 163 -24.99 -8.46 20.31
N ARG A 164 -25.23 -9.66 19.80
CA ARG A 164 -24.42 -10.85 20.13
C ARG A 164 -23.63 -11.35 18.93
N GLY A 165 -22.47 -10.72 18.70
CA GLY A 165 -21.34 -11.48 18.17
C GLY A 165 -20.91 -12.48 19.24
N SER A 166 -20.55 -13.71 18.86
CA SER A 166 -20.10 -14.74 19.82
C SER A 166 -18.81 -14.38 20.56
N GLY A 167 -18.08 -13.36 20.08
CA GLY A 167 -16.73 -13.02 20.58
C GLY A 167 -15.66 -14.05 20.20
N GLU A 168 -16.06 -15.15 19.54
CA GLU A 168 -15.19 -16.23 19.10
C GLU A 168 -14.70 -15.99 17.66
N PHE A 169 -13.50 -16.49 17.35
CA PHE A 169 -13.03 -16.51 15.96
C PHE A 169 -13.92 -17.43 15.12
N PRO A 170 -14.34 -16.99 13.92
CA PRO A 170 -15.13 -17.83 13.05
C PRO A 170 -14.35 -19.10 12.69
N THR A 171 -14.99 -20.26 12.92
CA THR A 171 -14.52 -21.56 12.46
C THR A 171 -15.19 -21.91 11.12
N SER A 172 -14.63 -22.87 10.38
CA SER A 172 -15.24 -23.38 9.14
C SER A 172 -16.67 -23.93 9.34
N ALA A 173 -17.01 -24.33 10.57
CA ALA A 173 -18.36 -24.75 10.93
C ALA A 173 -19.33 -23.59 11.16
N SER A 174 -18.83 -22.39 11.49
CA SER A 174 -19.64 -21.19 11.80
C SER A 174 -19.93 -20.29 10.60
N ILE A 175 -19.18 -20.46 9.50
CA ILE A 175 -19.35 -19.70 8.26
C ILE A 175 -20.52 -20.28 7.45
N ASN A 176 -21.36 -19.41 6.86
CA ASN A 176 -22.52 -19.78 6.03
C ASN A 176 -23.53 -20.70 6.74
N GLN A 177 -23.79 -20.46 8.03
CA GLN A 177 -24.81 -21.21 8.79
C GLN A 177 -26.13 -20.43 8.88
N CYS A 178 -27.20 -21.08 8.41
CA CYS A 178 -28.59 -20.69 8.48
C CYS A 178 -29.32 -21.50 9.57
N VAL A 179 -30.55 -21.09 9.96
CA VAL A 179 -31.37 -21.84 10.94
C VAL A 179 -31.61 -23.29 10.48
N SER A 180 -31.66 -23.52 9.17
CA SER A 180 -31.90 -24.80 8.51
C SER A 180 -30.64 -25.59 8.14
N GLY A 181 -29.44 -25.17 8.54
CA GLY A 181 -28.17 -25.79 8.12
C GLY A 181 -27.30 -24.83 7.31
N ARG A 182 -26.58 -25.29 6.27
CA ARG A 182 -25.74 -24.39 5.47
C ARG A 182 -26.57 -23.52 4.53
N CYS A 183 -26.30 -22.22 4.50
CA CYS A 183 -26.88 -21.32 3.52
C CYS A 183 -26.35 -21.69 2.12
N SER A 184 -27.26 -21.85 1.14
CA SER A 184 -26.86 -21.92 -0.26
C SER A 184 -26.28 -20.57 -0.65
N LEU A 185 -25.07 -20.56 -1.22
CA LEU A 185 -24.61 -19.39 -1.95
C LEU A 185 -25.52 -19.26 -3.18
N SER A 186 -26.12 -18.10 -3.38
CA SER A 186 -26.85 -17.82 -4.62
C SER A 186 -25.86 -17.89 -5.78
N GLN A 187 -26.25 -18.56 -6.87
CA GLN A 187 -25.48 -18.63 -8.12
C GLN A 187 -25.29 -17.25 -8.74
#